data_AF-A0A7C2TYE1-F1
#
_entry.id   AF-A0A7C2TYE1-F1
#
_cell.length_a   1.000
_cell.length_b   1.000
_cell.length_c   1.000
_cell.angle_alpha   90.00
_cell.angle_beta   90.00
_cell.angle_gamma   90.00
#
_symmetry.space_group_name_H-M   'P 1'
#
loop_
_entity.id
_entity.type
_entity.pdbx_description
1 polymer ?
#
loop_
_entity_poly.entity_id
_entity_poly.type
_entity_poly.pdbx_seq_one_letter_code
_entity_poly.pdbx_strand_id
1 'polypeptide(L)'
;MKHQILENFEEKFYFKTSHLFWHLLSGLGGLALLGGVLVFLWGLTPSMKPEVKKPAYPTPIQVSAVEIKQQLTPPATSNTGAKTTAYSAPAAQEQRLAQVASTDSTLEAYRASYDSLKILLPPSKFRWQTVGHWEQTWWERKWVVDALGIDDRLQSAYEKTNARNPVAAKQLLDAYRALLTLFPGDQRVQVLRAAIEFTKDDVSTSVYNVSLLRAAVKNFSTSNADFIETLSTFGKKNPRDGRRFIEYANTILPEFDALSRPSALKTLASSYYNYFNDISKQEEATNLFVVMLNEFEPGQQAKALAEYYQLYRDRNYAREQEIAALESQYQGELNAAEMVVAEKRAKKATLRAWSWKIMAGSFITVAFLALFLVLLSIQRNIKMMRELAMANK
;
A
#
# COMPACT_ATOMS: atom_id res chain seq x y z
N MET A 1 -4.92 -38.25 -86.35
CA MET A 1 -4.45 -36.85 -86.50
C MET A 1 -5.24 -35.83 -85.66
N LYS A 2 -6.57 -35.93 -85.51
CA LYS A 2 -7.35 -35.01 -84.65
C LYS A 2 -7.11 -35.15 -83.12
N HIS A 3 -6.71 -36.34 -82.64
CA HIS A 3 -6.42 -36.56 -81.21
C HIS A 3 -5.13 -35.86 -80.73
N GLN A 4 -4.05 -35.87 -81.52
CA GLN A 4 -2.77 -35.29 -81.13
C GLN A 4 -2.77 -33.75 -81.03
N ILE A 5 -3.68 -33.06 -81.76
CA ILE A 5 -3.77 -31.60 -81.71
C ILE A 5 -4.53 -31.15 -80.45
N LEU A 6 -5.57 -31.91 -80.06
CA LEU A 6 -6.30 -31.68 -78.81
C LEU A 6 -5.42 -31.96 -77.59
N GLU A 7 -4.68 -33.06 -77.58
CA GLU A 7 -3.71 -33.38 -76.51
C GLU A 7 -2.64 -32.30 -76.37
N ASN A 8 -2.06 -31.82 -77.48
CA ASN A 8 -1.06 -30.76 -77.43
C ASN A 8 -1.61 -29.39 -77.00
N PHE A 9 -2.89 -29.09 -77.24
CA PHE A 9 -3.51 -27.84 -76.79
C PHE A 9 -3.88 -27.91 -75.29
N GLU A 10 -4.43 -29.04 -74.86
CA GLU A 10 -4.79 -29.32 -73.47
C GLU A 10 -3.54 -29.40 -72.58
N GLU A 11 -2.49 -30.09 -73.03
CA GLU A 11 -1.24 -30.27 -72.29
C GLU A 11 -0.41 -28.97 -72.20
N LYS A 12 -0.53 -28.06 -73.16
CA LYS A 12 0.33 -26.86 -73.22
C LYS A 12 -0.35 -25.60 -72.72
N PHE A 13 -1.67 -25.45 -72.92
CA PHE A 13 -2.42 -24.27 -72.51
C PHE A 13 -3.16 -24.47 -71.19
N TYR A 14 -3.79 -25.63 -70.97
CA TYR A 14 -4.53 -25.91 -69.73
C TYR A 14 -3.58 -26.12 -68.56
N PHE A 15 -2.48 -26.88 -68.74
CA PHE A 15 -1.51 -27.10 -67.67
C PHE A 15 -0.69 -25.85 -67.33
N LYS A 16 -0.28 -25.02 -68.30
CA LYS A 16 0.46 -23.78 -67.99
C LYS A 16 -0.41 -22.74 -67.30
N THR A 17 -1.64 -22.55 -67.77
CA THR A 17 -2.58 -21.60 -67.16
C THR A 17 -3.03 -22.06 -65.78
N SER A 18 -3.27 -23.37 -65.60
CA SER A 18 -3.54 -23.98 -64.31
C SER A 18 -2.37 -23.82 -63.34
N HIS A 19 -1.14 -24.08 -63.78
CA HIS A 19 0.06 -23.90 -62.95
C HIS A 19 0.25 -22.44 -62.51
N LEU A 20 0.07 -21.48 -63.42
CA LEU A 20 0.14 -20.05 -63.08
C LEU A 20 -0.96 -19.64 -62.09
N PHE A 21 -2.19 -20.15 -62.28
CA PHE A 21 -3.30 -19.92 -61.36
C PHE A 21 -3.00 -20.44 -59.95
N TRP A 22 -2.47 -21.66 -59.81
CA TRP A 22 -2.13 -22.24 -58.50
C TRP A 22 -0.99 -21.51 -57.80
N HIS A 23 0.01 -21.03 -58.54
CA HIS A 23 1.09 -20.21 -57.98
C HIS A 23 0.60 -18.84 -57.51
N LEU A 24 -0.26 -18.17 -58.30
CA LEU A 24 -0.88 -16.90 -57.90
C LEU A 24 -1.75 -17.07 -56.64
N LEU A 25 -2.56 -18.13 -56.58
CA LEU A 25 -3.41 -18.41 -55.44
C LEU A 25 -2.60 -18.73 -54.18
N SER A 26 -1.53 -19.52 -54.32
CA SER A 26 -0.61 -19.84 -53.21
C SER A 26 0.16 -18.61 -52.74
N GLY A 27 0.63 -17.77 -53.68
CA GLY A 27 1.31 -16.51 -53.39
C GLY A 27 0.42 -15.51 -52.64
N LEU A 28 -0.85 -15.38 -53.06
CA LEU A 28 -1.85 -14.55 -52.36
C LEU A 28 -2.15 -15.08 -50.95
N GLY A 29 -2.32 -16.40 -50.79
CA GLY A 29 -2.53 -17.03 -49.49
C GLY A 29 -1.34 -16.82 -48.53
N GLY A 30 -0.11 -16.95 -49.04
CA GLY A 30 1.12 -16.69 -48.29
C GLY A 30 1.26 -15.23 -47.86
N LEU A 31 0.99 -14.28 -48.76
CA LEU A 31 1.00 -12.84 -48.44
C LEU A 31 -0.05 -12.48 -47.38
N ALA A 32 -1.27 -13.03 -47.50
CA ALA A 32 -2.32 -12.82 -46.52
C ALA A 32 -1.94 -13.38 -45.14
N LEU A 33 -1.27 -14.53 -45.09
CA LEU A 33 -0.77 -15.13 -43.85
C LEU A 33 0.31 -14.25 -43.21
N LEU A 34 1.30 -13.80 -43.97
CA LEU A 34 2.36 -12.90 -43.48
C LEU A 34 1.78 -11.57 -42.96
N GLY A 35 0.86 -10.95 -43.71
CA GLY A 35 0.16 -9.74 -43.28
C GLY A 35 -0.65 -9.96 -41.99
N GLY A 36 -1.34 -11.10 -41.90
CA GLY A 36 -2.08 -11.51 -40.69
C GLY A 36 -1.17 -11.64 -39.47
N VAL A 37 -0.02 -12.30 -39.61
CA VAL A 37 0.98 -12.46 -38.53
C VAL A 37 1.54 -11.11 -38.08
N LEU A 38 1.91 -10.22 -39.01
CA LEU A 38 2.45 -8.90 -38.67
C LEU A 38 1.45 -8.04 -37.88
N VAL A 39 0.19 -7.99 -38.32
CA VAL A 39 -0.86 -7.23 -37.61
C VAL A 39 -1.18 -7.88 -36.26
N PHE A 40 -1.15 -9.21 -36.16
CA PHE A 40 -1.33 -9.92 -34.90
C PHE A 40 -0.21 -9.59 -33.90
N LEU A 41 1.05 -9.63 -34.32
CA LEU A 41 2.21 -9.27 -33.50
C LEU A 41 2.15 -7.80 -33.07
N TRP A 42 1.79 -6.89 -33.97
CA TRP A 42 1.59 -5.48 -33.62
C TRP A 42 0.47 -5.31 -32.58
N GLY A 43 -0.60 -6.09 -32.69
CA GLY A 43 -1.70 -6.10 -31.72
C GLY A 43 -1.32 -6.57 -30.32
N LEU A 44 -0.22 -7.31 -30.16
CA LEU A 44 0.32 -7.73 -28.84
C LEU A 44 1.13 -6.63 -28.14
N THR A 45 1.55 -5.58 -28.87
CA THR A 45 2.32 -4.49 -28.26
C THR A 45 1.45 -3.70 -27.27
N PRO A 46 1.94 -3.39 -26.05
CA PRO A 46 1.18 -2.63 -25.07
C PRO A 46 0.84 -1.24 -25.60
N SER A 47 -0.34 -0.72 -25.22
CA SER A 47 -0.70 0.67 -25.53
C SER A 47 -0.10 1.58 -24.46
N MET A 48 0.81 2.47 -24.86
CA MET A 48 1.43 3.44 -23.96
C MET A 48 0.39 4.42 -23.44
N LYS A 49 0.45 4.70 -22.12
CA LYS A 49 -0.36 5.75 -21.49
C LYS A 49 0.20 7.12 -21.89
N PRO A 50 -0.64 8.11 -22.26
CA PRO A 50 -0.23 9.51 -22.34
C PRO A 50 0.36 9.94 -21.00
N GLU A 51 1.47 10.67 -21.04
CA GLU A 51 2.03 11.28 -19.83
C GLU A 51 1.16 12.46 -19.41
N VAL A 52 0.65 12.43 -18.18
CA VAL A 52 -0.07 13.54 -17.57
C VAL A 52 0.81 14.12 -16.49
N LYS A 53 1.14 15.40 -16.58
CA LYS A 53 2.02 16.08 -15.63
C LYS A 53 1.19 16.64 -14.50
N LYS A 54 1.56 16.31 -13.26
CA LYS A 54 0.90 16.91 -12.09
C LYS A 54 1.25 18.41 -12.02
N PRO A 55 0.26 19.30 -11.91
CA PRO A 55 0.52 20.74 -11.78
C PRO A 55 1.24 21.03 -10.46
N ALA A 56 2.10 22.06 -10.46
CA ALA A 56 2.75 22.53 -9.25
C ALA A 56 1.71 23.25 -8.37
N TYR A 57 1.77 23.00 -7.05
CA TYR A 57 0.90 23.68 -6.12
C TYR A 57 1.38 25.11 -5.82
N PRO A 58 0.47 26.07 -5.63
CA PRO A 58 0.82 27.41 -5.18
C PRO A 58 1.57 27.38 -3.84
N THR A 59 2.46 28.36 -3.62
CA THR A 59 3.26 28.45 -2.39
C THR A 59 2.41 28.84 -1.18
N PRO A 60 2.74 28.34 0.02
CA PRO A 60 1.92 28.61 1.20
C PRO A 60 2.10 30.05 1.64
N ILE A 61 1.00 30.69 2.06
CA ILE A 61 1.06 32.02 2.66
C ILE A 61 1.71 31.88 4.03
N GLN A 62 2.82 32.59 4.23
CA GLN A 62 3.58 32.56 5.47
C GLN A 62 2.87 33.37 6.57
N VAL A 63 2.93 32.86 7.79
CA VAL A 63 2.51 33.55 9.01
C VAL A 63 3.78 33.87 9.79
N SER A 64 3.89 35.11 10.27
CA SER A 64 5.08 35.56 11.00
C SER A 64 4.96 35.35 12.51
N ALA A 65 6.10 35.24 13.19
CA ALA A 65 6.14 35.11 14.64
C ALA A 65 5.55 36.33 15.37
N VAL A 66 5.69 37.53 14.80
CA VAL A 66 5.12 38.77 15.34
C VAL A 66 3.59 38.69 15.42
N GLU A 67 2.95 38.20 14.37
CA GLU A 67 1.48 38.04 14.32
C GLU A 67 1.00 37.04 15.37
N ILE A 68 1.72 35.94 15.56
CA ILE A 68 1.39 34.94 16.58
C ILE A 68 1.55 35.55 17.98
N LYS A 69 2.64 36.28 18.25
CA LYS A 69 2.88 36.96 19.53
C LYS A 69 1.78 37.97 19.88
N GLN A 70 1.24 38.68 18.88
CA GLN A 70 0.11 39.59 19.06
C GLN A 70 -1.16 38.85 19.52
N GLN A 71 -1.42 37.65 18.99
CA GLN A 71 -2.55 36.82 19.42
C GLN A 71 -2.35 36.16 20.79
N LEU A 72 -1.10 35.90 21.17
CA LEU A 72 -0.78 35.30 22.47
C LEU A 72 -0.98 36.25 23.67
N THR A 73 -1.12 37.57 23.44
CA THR A 73 -1.07 38.61 24.47
C THR A 73 -2.36 39.45 24.56
N PRO A 74 -3.25 39.25 25.55
CA PRO A 74 -3.97 40.34 26.22
C PRO A 74 -3.06 40.97 27.31
N PRO A 75 -3.28 42.21 27.80
CA PRO A 75 -2.27 42.97 28.54
C PRO A 75 -1.76 42.24 29.80
N ALA A 76 -0.48 42.49 30.06
CA ALA A 76 0.48 41.73 30.85
C ALA A 76 0.05 41.28 32.27
N THR A 77 0.62 40.15 32.69
CA THR A 77 1.55 40.17 33.82
C THR A 77 2.60 39.06 33.67
N SER A 78 3.85 39.49 33.74
CA SER A 78 5.04 38.66 33.82
C SER A 78 5.06 37.85 35.12
N ASN A 79 5.65 36.66 35.10
CA ASN A 79 6.62 36.32 36.15
C ASN A 79 7.65 35.31 35.65
N THR A 80 8.89 35.68 35.98
CA THR A 80 10.17 35.12 35.59
C THR A 80 10.54 33.92 36.46
N GLY A 81 11.16 32.91 35.84
CA GLY A 81 12.27 32.17 36.45
C GLY A 81 12.03 30.69 36.77
N ALA A 82 12.81 29.81 36.14
CA ALA A 82 13.71 28.89 36.83
C ALA A 82 14.60 28.13 35.81
N LYS A 83 15.90 28.01 36.16
CA LYS A 83 16.95 27.27 35.44
C LYS A 83 16.67 25.76 35.42
N THR A 84 16.89 25.11 34.29
CA THR A 84 16.86 23.65 34.13
C THR A 84 18.28 23.08 34.00
N THR A 85 18.58 22.08 34.82
CA THR A 85 19.77 21.23 34.77
C THR A 85 19.66 20.20 33.65
N ALA A 86 20.78 19.94 32.98
CA ALA A 86 20.89 18.99 31.87
C ALA A 86 20.67 17.53 32.33
N TYR A 87 19.85 16.78 31.58
CA TYR A 87 19.67 15.34 31.73
C TYR A 87 20.28 14.61 30.53
N SER A 88 21.20 13.68 30.81
CA SER A 88 21.91 12.83 29.85
C SER A 88 21.06 11.61 29.44
N ALA A 89 20.95 11.39 28.13
CA ALA A 89 20.24 10.26 27.53
C ALA A 89 21.02 8.93 27.64
N PRO A 90 20.37 7.77 27.90
CA PRO A 90 20.97 6.46 27.67
C PRO A 90 20.78 6.01 26.22
N ALA A 91 21.84 5.45 25.64
CA ALA A 91 21.90 4.91 24.29
C ALA A 91 21.02 3.66 24.11
N ALA A 92 20.28 3.61 22.99
CA ALA A 92 19.54 2.44 22.56
C ALA A 92 20.48 1.45 21.85
N GLN A 93 20.55 0.21 22.33
CA GLN A 93 21.16 -0.89 21.60
C GLN A 93 20.15 -1.52 20.63
N GLU A 94 20.55 -1.57 19.36
CA GLU A 94 19.93 -2.28 18.25
C GLU A 94 20.32 -3.77 18.34
N GLN A 95 19.33 -4.68 18.35
CA GLN A 95 19.56 -6.12 18.20
C GLN A 95 18.91 -6.61 16.92
N ARG A 96 19.77 -7.14 16.04
CA ARG A 96 19.50 -7.71 14.72
C ARG A 96 18.84 -9.09 14.88
N LEU A 97 17.73 -9.31 14.19
CA LEU A 97 17.01 -10.59 14.13
C LEU A 97 17.82 -11.65 13.38
N ALA A 98 17.92 -12.86 13.97
CA ALA A 98 18.30 -14.08 13.29
C ALA A 98 17.14 -15.09 13.35
N GLN A 99 16.76 -15.62 12.18
CA GLN A 99 15.87 -16.78 12.01
C GLN A 99 16.61 -18.06 12.40
N VAL A 100 15.98 -19.00 13.12
CA VAL A 100 15.97 -20.47 12.85
C VAL A 100 14.76 -21.08 13.56
N ALA A 101 14.13 -22.07 12.89
CA ALA A 101 12.98 -22.84 13.35
C ALA A 101 13.35 -24.06 14.22
N SER A 102 12.54 -24.34 15.25
CA SER A 102 12.07 -25.70 15.58
C SER A 102 10.76 -25.61 16.38
N THR A 103 9.76 -26.41 16.07
CA THR A 103 8.40 -26.26 16.62
C THR A 103 8.31 -26.46 18.14
N ASP A 104 9.18 -27.27 18.75
CA ASP A 104 9.24 -27.41 20.21
C ASP A 104 9.98 -26.26 20.90
N SER A 105 11.10 -25.78 20.33
CA SER A 105 11.80 -24.60 20.87
C SER A 105 10.98 -23.33 20.74
N THR A 106 10.10 -23.24 19.75
CA THR A 106 9.25 -22.05 19.56
C THR A 106 8.17 -21.90 20.61
N LEU A 107 7.61 -23.00 21.12
CA LEU A 107 6.63 -22.97 22.21
C LEU A 107 7.32 -22.63 23.54
N GLU A 108 8.48 -23.21 23.81
CA GLU A 108 9.27 -22.88 25.00
C GLU A 108 9.74 -21.42 24.97
N ALA A 109 10.20 -20.92 23.82
CA ALA A 109 10.60 -19.53 23.67
C ALA A 109 9.42 -18.56 23.82
N TYR A 110 8.22 -18.95 23.38
CA TYR A 110 6.99 -18.20 23.67
C TYR A 110 6.71 -18.17 25.17
N ARG A 111 6.72 -19.34 25.85
CA ARG A 111 6.49 -19.44 27.30
C ARG A 111 7.48 -18.61 28.10
N ALA A 112 8.77 -18.67 27.76
CA ALA A 112 9.80 -17.84 28.39
C ALA A 112 9.54 -16.34 28.22
N SER A 113 9.03 -15.92 27.06
CA SER A 113 8.66 -14.53 26.81
C SER A 113 7.44 -14.12 27.64
N TYR A 114 6.47 -15.02 27.79
CA TYR A 114 5.26 -14.83 28.60
C TYR A 114 5.56 -14.77 30.10
N ASP A 115 6.43 -15.65 30.60
CA ASP A 115 6.91 -15.61 31.99
C ASP A 115 7.73 -14.35 32.26
N SER A 116 8.51 -13.89 31.29
CA SER A 116 9.21 -12.61 31.41
C SER A 116 8.24 -11.42 31.45
N LEU A 117 7.08 -11.50 30.79
CA LEU A 117 6.04 -10.48 30.95
C LEU A 117 5.46 -10.49 32.37
N LYS A 118 5.29 -11.66 32.99
CA LYS A 118 4.91 -11.80 34.41
C LYS A 118 5.92 -11.18 35.37
N ILE A 119 7.20 -11.14 35.02
CA ILE A 119 8.21 -10.40 35.80
C ILE A 119 7.97 -8.88 35.69
N LEU A 120 7.64 -8.37 34.49
CA LEU A 120 7.38 -6.95 34.27
C LEU A 120 6.06 -6.48 34.89
N LEU A 121 5.07 -7.38 34.94
CA LEU A 121 3.72 -7.18 35.47
C LEU A 121 3.40 -8.32 36.48
N PRO A 122 3.98 -8.29 37.69
CA PRO A 122 3.80 -9.36 38.68
C PRO A 122 2.32 -9.60 39.02
N PRO A 123 1.85 -10.86 39.03
CA PRO A 123 0.48 -11.20 39.41
C PRO A 123 0.07 -10.76 40.83
N SER A 124 1.04 -10.52 41.71
CA SER A 124 0.80 -9.96 43.04
C SER A 124 0.35 -8.50 43.04
N LYS A 125 0.69 -7.74 41.97
CA LYS A 125 0.36 -6.32 41.82
C LYS A 125 -0.68 -6.07 40.73
N PHE A 126 -0.73 -6.92 39.71
CA PHE A 126 -1.54 -6.70 38.53
C PHE A 126 -2.49 -7.86 38.27
N ARG A 127 -3.67 -7.53 37.73
CA ARG A 127 -4.73 -8.50 37.46
C ARG A 127 -4.48 -9.23 36.14
N TRP A 128 -4.15 -10.52 36.22
CA TRP A 128 -3.94 -11.38 35.05
C TRP A 128 -5.23 -12.00 34.52
N GLN A 129 -6.09 -12.46 35.42
CA GLN A 129 -7.37 -13.07 35.08
C GLN A 129 -8.49 -12.04 35.03
N THR A 130 -9.43 -12.23 34.11
CA THR A 130 -10.66 -11.45 34.03
C THR A 130 -11.55 -11.75 35.23
N VAL A 131 -12.14 -10.69 35.76
CA VAL A 131 -13.12 -10.80 36.84
C VAL A 131 -14.47 -10.28 36.36
N GLY A 132 -15.51 -10.87 36.92
CA GLY A 132 -16.88 -10.57 36.59
C GLY A 132 -17.81 -11.17 37.63
N HIS A 133 -19.09 -10.99 37.40
CA HIS A 133 -20.14 -11.57 38.22
C HIS A 133 -21.24 -12.15 37.34
N TRP A 134 -22.02 -13.07 37.90
CA TRP A 134 -23.23 -13.55 37.25
C TRP A 134 -24.37 -12.58 37.53
N GLU A 135 -24.92 -11.96 36.49
CA GLU A 135 -26.14 -11.18 36.57
C GLU A 135 -27.33 -12.07 36.19
N GLN A 136 -28.33 -12.13 37.07
CA GLN A 136 -29.54 -12.91 36.85
C GLN A 136 -30.68 -11.99 36.45
N THR A 137 -31.15 -12.13 35.21
CA THR A 137 -32.40 -11.55 34.72
C THR A 137 -33.52 -12.59 34.84
N TRP A 138 -34.79 -12.20 34.70
CA TRP A 138 -35.91 -13.15 34.89
C TRP A 138 -35.96 -14.29 33.85
N TRP A 139 -35.18 -14.22 32.77
CA TRP A 139 -35.13 -15.25 31.73
C TRP A 139 -33.73 -15.76 31.37
N GLU A 140 -32.64 -15.15 31.90
CA GLU A 140 -31.28 -15.58 31.58
C GLU A 140 -30.28 -15.25 32.69
N ARG A 141 -29.32 -16.15 32.90
CA ARG A 141 -28.13 -15.93 33.71
C ARG A 141 -26.95 -15.65 32.77
N LYS A 142 -26.44 -14.42 32.77
CA LYS A 142 -25.31 -14.00 31.93
C LYS A 142 -24.11 -13.63 32.78
N TRP A 143 -22.90 -13.93 32.30
CA TRP A 143 -21.66 -13.49 32.92
C TRP A 143 -21.38 -12.05 32.47
N VAL A 144 -21.27 -11.13 33.42
CA VAL A 144 -20.93 -9.72 33.18
C VAL A 144 -19.48 -9.51 33.56
N VAL A 145 -18.67 -9.03 32.62
CA VAL A 145 -17.26 -8.75 32.84
C VAL A 145 -17.11 -7.40 33.52
N ASP A 146 -16.58 -7.40 34.74
CA ASP A 146 -16.29 -6.18 35.50
C ASP A 146 -14.96 -5.55 35.06
N ALA A 147 -13.96 -6.39 34.79
CA ALA A 147 -12.68 -5.93 34.28
C ALA A 147 -11.90 -7.04 33.56
N LEU A 148 -11.42 -6.71 32.36
CA LEU A 148 -10.55 -7.58 31.57
C LEU A 148 -9.14 -7.67 32.16
N GLY A 149 -8.70 -8.90 32.43
CA GLY A 149 -7.34 -9.22 32.84
C GLY A 149 -6.32 -9.07 31.72
N ILE A 150 -5.03 -9.14 32.06
CA ILE A 150 -3.94 -9.09 31.08
C ILE A 150 -4.03 -10.25 30.07
N ASP A 151 -4.42 -11.45 30.51
CA ASP A 151 -4.49 -12.62 29.62
C ASP A 151 -5.53 -12.46 28.51
N ASP A 152 -6.75 -12.04 28.86
CA ASP A 152 -7.81 -11.84 27.86
C ASP A 152 -7.47 -10.70 26.89
N ARG A 153 -6.73 -9.67 27.34
CA ARG A 153 -6.25 -8.59 26.47
C ARG A 153 -5.22 -9.10 25.48
N LEU A 154 -4.28 -9.94 25.92
CA LEU A 154 -3.30 -10.57 25.04
C LEU A 154 -3.97 -11.52 24.06
N GLN A 155 -4.90 -12.35 24.54
CA GLN A 155 -5.68 -13.27 23.70
C GLN A 155 -6.48 -12.51 22.64
N SER A 156 -7.15 -11.42 23.01
CA SER A 156 -7.84 -10.54 22.07
C SER A 156 -6.89 -9.96 21.01
N ALA A 157 -5.68 -9.56 21.41
CA ALA A 157 -4.67 -9.08 20.47
C ALA A 157 -4.18 -10.17 19.50
N TYR A 158 -4.02 -11.41 19.99
CA TYR A 158 -3.62 -12.55 19.17
C TYR A 158 -4.71 -12.95 18.18
N GLU A 159 -5.97 -12.93 18.60
CA GLU A 159 -7.11 -13.21 17.73
C GLU A 159 -7.23 -12.15 16.63
N LYS A 160 -7.14 -10.87 17.00
CA LYS A 160 -7.23 -9.74 16.08
C LYS A 160 -6.14 -9.73 15.01
N THR A 161 -4.93 -10.19 15.35
CA THR A 161 -3.78 -10.25 14.44
C THR A 161 -3.65 -11.58 13.70
N ASN A 162 -4.56 -12.51 13.97
CA ASN A 162 -4.46 -13.91 13.55
C ASN A 162 -3.15 -14.61 14.01
N ALA A 163 -2.59 -14.20 15.15
CA ALA A 163 -1.40 -14.77 15.76
C ALA A 163 -1.69 -16.11 16.49
N ARG A 164 -2.25 -17.09 15.76
CA ARG A 164 -2.70 -18.38 16.33
C ARG A 164 -1.57 -19.34 16.68
N ASN A 165 -0.35 -19.11 16.19
CA ASN A 165 0.80 -19.98 16.44
C ASN A 165 1.79 -19.32 17.42
N PRO A 166 2.62 -20.11 18.14
CA PRO A 166 3.55 -19.60 19.15
C PRO A 166 4.57 -18.59 18.60
N VAL A 167 4.99 -18.72 17.34
CA VAL A 167 5.96 -17.81 16.71
C VAL A 167 5.37 -16.42 16.57
N ALA A 168 4.17 -16.32 16.00
CA ALA A 168 3.44 -15.08 15.81
C ALA A 168 3.07 -14.41 17.15
N ALA A 169 2.56 -15.20 18.11
CA ALA A 169 2.23 -14.70 19.44
C ALA A 169 3.48 -14.16 20.17
N LYS A 170 4.61 -14.86 20.05
CA LYS A 170 5.90 -14.42 20.62
C LYS A 170 6.36 -13.08 20.03
N GLN A 171 6.25 -12.88 18.72
CA GLN A 171 6.64 -11.62 18.07
C GLN A 171 5.90 -10.42 18.64
N LEU A 172 4.57 -10.53 18.82
CA LEU A 172 3.76 -9.48 19.45
C LEU A 172 4.16 -9.26 20.91
N LEU A 173 4.30 -10.35 21.65
CA LEU A 173 4.62 -10.32 23.07
C LEU A 173 5.98 -9.67 23.33
N ASP A 174 6.99 -9.99 22.52
CA ASP A 174 8.31 -9.38 22.61
C ASP A 174 8.27 -7.90 22.25
N ALA A 175 7.47 -7.50 21.26
CA ALA A 175 7.27 -6.09 20.95
C ALA A 175 6.67 -5.34 22.15
N TYR A 176 5.62 -5.87 22.77
CA TYR A 176 5.02 -5.28 23.97
C TYR A 176 6.03 -5.21 25.12
N ARG A 177 6.76 -6.29 25.40
CA ARG A 177 7.80 -6.31 26.44
C ARG A 177 8.87 -5.25 26.20
N ALA A 178 9.37 -5.14 24.98
CA ALA A 178 10.40 -4.17 24.62
C ALA A 178 9.95 -2.71 24.81
N LEU A 179 8.65 -2.44 24.70
CA LEU A 179 8.07 -1.15 25.06
C LEU A 179 7.94 -1.00 26.59
N LEU A 180 7.42 -2.01 27.28
CA LEU A 180 7.15 -1.98 28.72
C LEU A 180 8.41 -1.84 29.58
N THR A 181 9.55 -2.37 29.15
CA THR A 181 10.83 -2.25 29.87
C THR A 181 11.30 -0.80 29.99
N LEU A 182 10.82 0.10 29.12
CA LEU A 182 11.17 1.52 29.17
C LEU A 182 10.42 2.29 30.26
N PHE A 183 9.40 1.70 30.86
CA PHE A 183 8.53 2.38 31.82
C PHE A 183 8.68 1.83 33.25
N PRO A 184 8.53 2.70 34.27
CA PRO A 184 8.44 2.27 35.66
C PRO A 184 7.17 1.44 35.88
N GLY A 185 7.20 0.59 36.90
CA GLY A 185 6.22 -0.48 37.06
C GLY A 185 4.75 -0.02 37.15
N ASP A 186 4.51 1.14 37.75
CA ASP A 186 3.19 1.79 37.88
C ASP A 186 2.57 2.19 36.53
N GLN A 187 3.38 2.55 35.55
CA GLN A 187 2.92 3.00 34.22
C GLN A 187 2.66 1.84 33.24
N ARG A 188 3.26 0.65 33.49
CA ARG A 188 3.29 -0.47 32.53
C ARG A 188 1.92 -0.98 32.10
N VAL A 189 0.91 -0.98 32.97
CA VAL A 189 -0.44 -1.45 32.58
C VAL A 189 -1.11 -0.50 31.60
N GLN A 190 -0.99 0.81 31.80
CA GLN A 190 -1.52 1.80 30.87
C GLN A 190 -0.82 1.66 29.50
N VAL A 191 0.51 1.52 29.51
CA VAL A 191 1.30 1.30 28.29
C VAL A 191 0.89 0.02 27.57
N LEU A 192 0.73 -1.09 28.28
CA LEU A 192 0.31 -2.36 27.69
C LEU A 192 -1.08 -2.23 27.05
N ARG A 193 -2.03 -1.61 27.77
CA ARG A 193 -3.38 -1.36 27.25
C ARG A 193 -3.34 -0.57 25.95
N ALA A 194 -2.64 0.56 25.95
CA ALA A 194 -2.49 1.42 24.78
C ALA A 194 -1.82 0.69 23.60
N ALA A 195 -0.78 -0.10 23.85
CA ALA A 195 -0.10 -0.89 22.83
C ALA A 195 -1.02 -1.95 22.20
N ILE A 196 -1.76 -2.71 23.03
CA ILE A 196 -2.72 -3.71 22.58
C ILE A 196 -3.87 -3.07 21.79
N GLU A 197 -4.33 -1.89 22.20
CA GLU A 197 -5.39 -1.19 21.48
C GLU A 197 -4.97 -0.72 20.07
N PHE A 198 -3.66 -0.46 19.88
CA PHE A 198 -3.11 -0.08 18.58
C PHE A 198 -2.75 -1.26 17.67
N THR A 199 -2.98 -2.48 18.12
CA THR A 199 -2.87 -3.70 17.32
C THR A 199 -3.86 -3.66 16.14
N LYS A 200 -3.45 -4.18 14.98
CA LYS A 200 -4.20 -4.23 13.71
C LYS A 200 -4.29 -5.68 13.20
N ASP A 201 -4.81 -5.86 11.99
CA ASP A 201 -5.28 -7.16 11.48
C ASP A 201 -4.17 -8.19 11.24
N ASP A 202 -2.91 -7.77 11.25
CA ASP A 202 -1.75 -8.66 11.13
C ASP A 202 -0.64 -8.35 12.16
N VAL A 203 0.18 -9.38 12.39
CA VAL A 203 1.29 -9.35 13.35
C VAL A 203 2.36 -8.34 12.98
N SER A 204 2.77 -8.29 11.72
CA SER A 204 3.87 -7.43 11.26
C SER A 204 3.53 -5.96 11.46
N THR A 205 2.33 -5.55 11.03
CA THR A 205 1.81 -4.21 11.24
C THR A 205 1.73 -3.86 12.73
N SER A 206 1.28 -4.79 13.56
CA SER A 206 1.12 -4.54 15.00
C SER A 206 2.47 -4.41 15.71
N VAL A 207 3.45 -5.24 15.36
CA VAL A 207 4.83 -5.11 15.82
C VAL A 207 5.42 -3.77 15.40
N TYR A 208 5.20 -3.37 14.14
CA TYR A 208 5.64 -2.06 13.64
C TYR A 208 5.00 -0.89 14.40
N ASN A 209 3.69 -0.95 14.63
CA ASN A 209 2.96 0.05 15.43
C ASN A 209 3.56 0.20 16.84
N VAL A 210 3.87 -0.91 17.51
CA VAL A 210 4.53 -0.88 18.82
C VAL A 210 5.95 -0.30 18.74
N SER A 211 6.67 -0.59 17.65
CA SER A 211 8.00 0.01 17.41
C SER A 211 7.95 1.54 17.26
N LEU A 212 6.90 2.08 16.63
CA LEU A 212 6.67 3.52 16.52
C LEU A 212 6.39 4.16 17.89
N LEU A 213 5.56 3.51 18.72
CA LEU A 213 5.32 3.94 20.10
C LEU A 213 6.60 3.91 20.94
N ARG A 214 7.42 2.86 20.77
CA ARG A 214 8.71 2.73 21.45
C ARG A 214 9.68 3.83 21.04
N ALA A 215 9.73 4.19 19.77
CA ALA A 215 10.57 5.29 19.28
C ALA A 215 10.15 6.65 19.86
N ALA A 216 8.87 6.83 20.21
CA ALA A 216 8.37 8.05 20.83
C ALA A 216 8.87 8.24 22.27
N VAL A 217 9.21 7.16 22.98
CA VAL A 217 9.53 7.22 24.42
C VAL A 217 10.70 8.16 24.71
N LYS A 218 11.70 8.25 23.82
CA LYS A 218 12.85 9.14 23.98
C LYS A 218 12.48 10.63 24.04
N ASN A 219 11.28 10.99 23.55
CA ASN A 219 10.83 12.37 23.48
C ASN A 219 10.12 12.82 24.77
N PHE A 220 9.77 11.90 25.68
CA PHE A 220 8.91 12.17 26.84
C PHE A 220 9.50 11.60 28.14
N SER A 221 8.99 12.09 29.27
CA SER A 221 9.27 11.46 30.57
C SER A 221 8.54 10.11 30.67
N THR A 222 9.25 9.08 31.14
CA THR A 222 8.67 7.75 31.38
C THR A 222 7.82 7.69 32.65
N SER A 223 7.81 8.76 33.46
CA SER A 223 6.92 8.88 34.64
C SER A 223 5.45 9.10 34.29
N ASN A 224 5.14 9.48 33.04
CA ASN A 224 3.78 9.66 32.55
C ASN A 224 3.64 8.98 31.18
N ALA A 225 2.70 8.04 31.05
CA ALA A 225 2.46 7.29 29.82
C ALA A 225 1.35 7.86 28.90
N ASP A 226 0.76 9.01 29.20
CA ASP A 226 -0.37 9.61 28.47
C ASP A 226 -0.06 9.86 26.99
N PHE A 227 1.21 10.10 26.64
CA PHE A 227 1.62 10.26 25.26
C PHE A 227 1.48 8.95 24.46
N ILE A 228 1.73 7.79 25.07
CA ILE A 228 1.53 6.48 24.43
C ILE A 228 0.03 6.27 24.15
N GLU A 229 -0.83 6.63 25.09
CA GLU A 229 -2.28 6.57 24.91
C GLU A 229 -2.77 7.53 23.82
N THR A 230 -2.21 8.75 23.77
CA THR A 230 -2.51 9.73 22.71
C THR A 230 -2.12 9.19 21.34
N LEU A 231 -0.89 8.70 21.18
CA LEU A 231 -0.38 8.19 19.91
C LEU A 231 -1.11 6.91 19.46
N SER A 232 -1.31 5.96 20.37
CA SER A 232 -2.04 4.70 20.08
C SER A 232 -3.50 4.97 19.69
N THR A 233 -4.19 5.85 20.41
CA THR A 233 -5.57 6.25 20.10
C THR A 233 -5.64 6.94 18.75
N PHE A 234 -4.72 7.86 18.47
CA PHE A 234 -4.64 8.53 17.17
C PHE A 234 -4.41 7.52 16.04
N GLY A 235 -3.42 6.64 16.21
CA GLY A 235 -3.09 5.62 15.22
C GLY A 235 -4.23 4.63 14.96
N LYS A 236 -4.97 4.26 16.01
CA LYS A 236 -6.16 3.41 15.91
C LYS A 236 -7.27 4.08 15.13
N LYS A 237 -7.58 5.34 15.45
CA LYS A 237 -8.67 6.15 14.86
C LYS A 237 -8.41 6.55 13.40
N ASN A 238 -7.14 6.68 13.01
CA ASN A 238 -6.75 7.05 11.65
C ASN A 238 -5.94 5.92 10.97
N PRO A 239 -6.59 4.89 10.38
CA PRO A 239 -5.87 3.78 9.76
C PRO A 239 -4.95 4.16 8.59
N ARG A 240 -5.28 5.27 7.89
CA ARG A 240 -4.50 5.79 6.77
C ARG A 240 -3.29 6.59 7.25
N ASP A 241 -3.53 7.59 8.08
CA ASP A 241 -2.51 8.60 8.44
C ASP A 241 -1.84 8.35 9.78
N GLY A 242 -2.39 7.45 10.60
CA GLY A 242 -1.98 7.24 11.99
C GLY A 242 -0.51 6.90 12.18
N ARG A 243 0.05 6.00 11.35
CA ARG A 243 1.47 5.63 11.43
C ARG A 243 2.37 6.79 11.02
N ARG A 244 2.06 7.43 9.90
CA ARG A 244 2.80 8.60 9.39
C ARG A 244 2.76 9.76 10.38
N PHE A 245 1.63 10.00 11.05
CA PHE A 245 1.54 10.98 12.12
C PHE A 245 2.49 10.65 13.28
N ILE A 246 2.55 9.39 13.74
CA ILE A 246 3.45 9.01 14.84
C ILE A 246 4.92 9.12 14.40
N GLU A 247 5.25 8.72 13.18
CA GLU A 247 6.57 8.89 12.58
C GLU A 247 6.97 10.37 12.56
N TYR A 248 6.09 11.23 12.08
CA TYR A 248 6.33 12.68 12.04
C TYR A 248 6.42 13.30 13.44
N ALA A 249 5.54 12.91 14.36
CA ALA A 249 5.61 13.34 15.76
C ALA A 249 6.97 12.95 16.37
N ASN A 250 7.48 11.76 16.07
CA ASN A 250 8.78 11.29 16.55
C ASN A 250 9.96 12.13 16.02
N THR A 251 9.82 12.74 14.83
CA THR A 251 10.84 13.62 14.25
C THR A 251 10.71 15.07 14.70
N ILE A 252 9.48 15.58 14.87
CA ILE A 252 9.26 17.02 15.07
C ILE A 252 9.24 17.43 16.55
N LEU A 253 8.79 16.55 17.45
CA LEU A 253 8.74 16.86 18.88
C LEU A 253 10.11 17.14 19.53
N PRO A 254 11.23 16.51 19.10
CA PRO A 254 12.56 16.89 19.57
C PRO A 254 12.90 18.39 19.42
N GLU A 255 12.35 19.07 18.40
CA GLU A 255 12.57 20.51 18.17
C GLU A 255 11.91 21.37 19.26
N PHE A 256 10.86 20.86 19.91
CA PHE A 256 10.21 21.53 21.02
C PHE A 256 10.99 21.32 22.32
N ASP A 257 10.90 22.32 23.19
CA ASP A 257 11.41 22.19 24.56
C ASP A 257 10.77 20.98 25.25
N ALA A 258 11.56 20.27 26.06
CA ALA A 258 11.16 19.03 26.70
C ALA A 258 9.87 19.17 27.53
N LEU A 259 9.67 20.31 28.18
CA LEU A 259 8.47 20.58 28.99
C LEU A 259 7.22 20.82 28.12
N SER A 260 7.41 21.24 26.86
CA SER A 260 6.33 21.60 25.95
C SER A 260 5.90 20.47 25.02
N ARG A 261 6.72 19.43 24.87
CA ARG A 261 6.41 18.26 24.03
C ARG A 261 5.05 17.60 24.31
N PRO A 262 4.62 17.39 25.57
CA PRO A 262 3.29 16.82 25.83
C PRO A 262 2.15 17.68 25.29
N SER A 263 2.24 19.00 25.49
CA SER A 263 1.23 19.95 25.01
C SER A 263 1.29 20.10 23.49
N ALA A 264 2.50 20.12 22.91
CA ALA A 264 2.70 20.14 21.46
C ALA A 264 2.09 18.90 20.80
N LEU A 265 2.32 17.69 21.35
CA LEU A 265 1.69 16.46 20.85
C LEU A 265 0.15 16.53 20.90
N LYS A 266 -0.41 17.07 21.99
CA LYS A 266 -1.87 17.28 22.07
C LYS A 266 -2.36 18.25 21.01
N THR A 267 -1.66 19.36 20.78
CA THR A 267 -1.96 20.33 19.72
C THR A 267 -1.85 19.70 18.32
N LEU A 268 -0.81 18.90 18.06
CA LEU A 268 -0.67 18.13 16.82
C LEU A 268 -1.88 17.21 16.62
N ALA A 269 -2.22 16.39 17.61
CA ALA A 269 -3.31 15.43 17.51
C ALA A 269 -4.68 16.11 17.33
N SER A 270 -4.96 17.20 18.05
CA SER A 270 -6.24 17.91 17.96
C SER A 270 -6.39 18.69 16.65
N SER A 271 -5.33 19.36 16.20
CA SER A 271 -5.34 20.18 14.99
C SER A 271 -5.50 19.35 13.73
N TYR A 272 -5.04 18.09 13.74
CA TYR A 272 -5.35 17.14 12.69
C TYR A 272 -6.87 17.05 12.47
N TYR A 273 -7.65 16.80 13.52
CA TYR A 273 -9.11 16.66 13.38
C TYR A 273 -9.82 18.00 13.15
N ASN A 274 -9.31 19.09 13.72
CA ASN A 274 -9.99 20.38 13.69
C ASN A 274 -9.73 21.18 12.41
N TYR A 275 -8.54 21.04 11.81
CA TYR A 275 -8.08 21.95 10.75
C TYR A 275 -7.64 21.24 9.47
N PHE A 276 -6.94 20.11 9.58
CA PHE A 276 -6.24 19.55 8.41
C PHE A 276 -6.94 18.35 7.80
N ASN A 277 -7.31 17.38 8.64
CA ASN A 277 -7.79 16.04 8.26
C ASN A 277 -6.93 15.37 7.16
N ASP A 278 -5.66 15.77 7.08
CA ASP A 278 -4.64 15.34 6.13
C ASP A 278 -3.28 15.59 6.77
N ILE A 279 -2.50 14.53 6.96
CA ILE A 279 -1.21 14.63 7.63
C ILE A 279 -0.18 15.41 6.82
N SER A 280 -0.25 15.38 5.48
CA SER A 280 0.70 16.09 4.63
C SER A 280 0.57 17.61 4.77
N LYS A 281 -0.67 18.11 4.89
CA LYS A 281 -0.94 19.53 5.12
C LYS A 281 -0.49 19.97 6.51
N GLN A 282 -0.73 19.12 7.50
CA GLN A 282 -0.27 19.38 8.86
C GLN A 282 1.26 19.39 8.94
N GLU A 283 1.95 18.46 8.29
CA GLU A 283 3.41 18.43 8.20
C GLU A 283 3.96 19.73 7.58
N GLU A 284 3.40 20.18 6.45
CA GLU A 284 3.79 21.45 5.81
C GLU A 284 3.64 22.64 6.77
N ALA A 285 2.47 22.80 7.39
CA ALA A 285 2.20 23.86 8.34
C ALA A 285 3.17 23.81 9.54
N THR A 286 3.37 22.62 10.11
CA THR A 286 4.23 22.45 11.29
C THR A 286 5.70 22.74 10.95
N ASN A 287 6.19 22.30 9.80
CA ASN A 287 7.55 22.58 9.35
C ASN A 287 7.80 24.09 9.18
N LEU A 288 6.81 24.82 8.64
CA LEU A 288 6.88 26.28 8.53
C LEU A 288 6.90 26.96 9.92
N PHE A 289 6.12 26.45 10.88
CA PHE A 289 6.15 26.96 12.25
C PHE A 289 7.48 26.70 12.96
N VAL A 290 8.08 25.52 12.75
CA VAL A 290 9.30 25.12 13.46
C VAL A 290 10.49 26.03 13.16
N VAL A 291 10.53 26.65 11.97
CA VAL A 291 11.55 27.65 11.61
C VAL A 291 11.56 28.85 12.57
N MET A 292 10.41 29.20 13.14
CA MET A 292 10.25 30.31 14.10
C MET A 292 10.02 29.84 15.54
N LEU A 293 10.21 28.56 15.84
CA LEU A 293 9.94 27.99 17.17
C LEU A 293 10.77 28.66 18.27
N ASN A 294 12.03 28.99 17.97
CA ASN A 294 12.97 29.64 18.89
C ASN A 294 12.59 31.08 19.25
N GLU A 295 11.59 31.65 18.58
CA GLU A 295 11.06 32.96 18.92
C GLU A 295 10.06 32.95 20.08
N PHE A 296 9.66 31.76 20.55
CA PHE A 296 8.71 31.56 21.62
C PHE A 296 9.40 30.90 22.82
N GLU A 297 9.12 31.45 24.01
CA GLU A 297 9.55 30.84 25.26
C GLU A 297 9.03 29.40 25.36
N PRO A 298 9.79 28.46 25.97
CA PRO A 298 9.40 27.06 26.10
C PRO A 298 7.92 26.87 26.44
N GLY A 299 7.42 27.48 27.52
CA GLY A 299 6.04 27.34 27.98
C GLY A 299 4.95 27.91 27.04
N GLN A 300 5.33 28.66 26.01
CA GLN A 300 4.41 29.24 25.03
C GLN A 300 4.39 28.47 23.70
N GLN A 301 5.38 27.63 23.41
CA GLN A 301 5.55 26.97 22.11
C GLN A 301 4.31 26.20 21.64
N ALA A 302 3.67 25.43 22.53
CA ALA A 302 2.48 24.65 22.17
C ALA A 302 1.24 25.53 21.91
N LYS A 303 1.11 26.66 22.60
CA LYS A 303 0.04 27.64 22.38
C LYS A 303 0.29 28.41 21.08
N ALA A 304 1.53 28.82 20.84
CA ALA A 304 1.96 29.45 19.60
C ALA A 304 1.68 28.56 18.37
N LEU A 305 1.94 27.26 18.47
CA LEU A 305 1.60 26.29 17.41
C LEU A 305 0.09 26.25 17.12
N ALA A 306 -0.74 26.27 18.16
CA ALA A 306 -2.20 26.26 18.01
C ALA A 306 -2.70 27.53 17.29
N GLU A 307 -2.22 28.69 17.71
CA GLU A 307 -2.53 29.98 17.06
C GLU A 307 -2.03 30.02 15.62
N TYR A 308 -0.81 29.53 15.38
CA TYR A 308 -0.24 29.43 14.04
C TYR A 308 -1.14 28.61 13.11
N TYR A 309 -1.62 27.43 13.55
CA TYR A 309 -2.48 26.61 12.70
C TYR A 309 -3.79 27.30 12.33
N GLN A 310 -4.40 28.04 13.26
CA GLN A 310 -5.60 28.80 12.97
C GLN A 310 -5.32 29.87 11.91
N LEU A 311 -4.29 30.69 12.10
CA LEU A 311 -3.89 31.72 11.14
C LEU A 311 -3.50 31.14 9.78
N TYR A 312 -2.76 30.04 9.78
CA TYR A 312 -2.31 29.35 8.58
C TYR A 312 -3.51 28.86 7.75
N ARG A 313 -4.46 28.19 8.40
CA ARG A 313 -5.68 27.70 7.75
C ARG A 313 -6.49 28.85 7.16
N ASP A 314 -6.72 29.90 7.94
CA ASP A 314 -7.58 31.01 7.54
C ASP A 314 -6.99 31.76 6.33
N ARG A 315 -5.67 31.93 6.28
CA ARG A 315 -4.98 32.57 5.15
C ARG A 315 -4.89 31.66 3.93
N ASN A 316 -4.63 30.37 4.12
CA ASN A 316 -4.45 29.43 3.01
C ASN A 316 -5.76 28.86 2.48
N TYR A 317 -6.94 29.25 2.98
CA TYR A 317 -8.22 28.75 2.50
C TYR A 317 -8.41 28.90 0.98
N ALA A 318 -8.08 30.06 0.42
CA ALA A 318 -8.15 30.29 -1.03
C ALA A 318 -7.13 29.42 -1.80
N ARG A 319 -5.93 29.26 -1.25
CA ARG A 319 -4.89 28.37 -1.80
C ARG A 319 -5.37 26.92 -1.85
N GLU A 320 -6.04 26.46 -0.80
CA GLU A 320 -6.58 25.10 -0.73
C GLU A 320 -7.70 24.86 -1.75
N GLN A 321 -8.54 25.88 -2.02
CA GLN A 321 -9.52 25.81 -3.11
C GLN A 321 -8.85 25.69 -4.48
N GLU A 322 -7.77 26.44 -4.70
CA GLU A 322 -6.98 26.35 -5.94
C GLU A 322 -6.31 24.98 -6.10
N ILE A 323 -5.70 24.44 -5.04
CA ILE A 323 -5.12 23.09 -5.04
C ILE A 323 -6.20 22.04 -5.35
N ALA A 324 -7.39 22.16 -4.76
CA ALA A 324 -8.49 21.25 -5.03
C ALA A 324 -8.97 21.31 -6.49
N ALA A 325 -9.02 22.51 -7.09
CA ALA A 325 -9.33 22.69 -8.50
C ALA A 325 -8.25 22.06 -9.40
N LEU A 326 -6.97 22.27 -9.08
CA LEU A 326 -5.85 21.66 -9.80
C LEU A 326 -5.86 20.13 -9.73
N GLU A 327 -6.16 19.54 -8.56
CA GLU A 327 -6.23 18.09 -8.42
C GLU A 327 -7.44 17.50 -9.17
N SER A 328 -8.58 18.19 -9.15
CA SER A 328 -9.76 17.81 -9.94
C SER A 328 -9.46 17.84 -11.43
N GLN A 329 -8.74 18.86 -11.91
CA GLN A 329 -8.32 18.95 -13.31
C GLN A 329 -7.37 17.80 -13.65
N TYR A 330 -6.33 17.58 -12.84
CA TYR A 330 -5.36 16.51 -13.02
C TYR A 330 -6.02 15.13 -13.06
N GLN A 331 -6.97 14.86 -12.16
CA GLN A 331 -7.72 13.61 -12.17
C GLN A 331 -8.58 13.46 -13.44
N GLY A 332 -9.16 14.55 -13.92
CA GLY A 332 -9.87 14.59 -15.20
C GLY A 332 -8.96 14.22 -16.38
N GLU A 333 -7.75 14.76 -16.42
CA GLU A 333 -6.74 14.45 -17.45
C GLU A 333 -6.25 13.00 -17.38
N LEU A 334 -6.04 12.45 -16.16
CA LEU A 334 -5.72 11.04 -15.97
C LEU A 334 -6.84 10.13 -16.50
N ASN A 335 -8.09 10.42 -16.14
CA ASN A 335 -9.24 9.63 -16.59
C ASN A 335 -9.38 9.69 -18.13
N ALA A 336 -9.17 10.86 -18.73
CA ALA A 336 -9.16 11.01 -20.19
C ALA A 336 -8.03 10.20 -20.85
N ALA A 337 -6.82 10.23 -20.28
CA ALA A 337 -5.68 9.44 -20.75
C ALA A 337 -5.96 7.93 -20.65
N GLU A 338 -6.65 7.48 -19.59
CA GLU A 338 -7.07 6.09 -19.45
C GLU A 338 -8.12 5.68 -20.49
N MET A 339 -9.09 6.55 -20.79
CA MET A 339 -10.05 6.31 -21.86
C MET A 339 -9.37 6.15 -23.22
N VAL A 340 -8.40 7.00 -23.55
CA VAL A 340 -7.62 6.88 -24.80
C VAL A 340 -6.89 5.55 -24.88
N VAL A 341 -6.31 5.07 -23.78
CA VAL A 341 -5.67 3.76 -23.73
C VAL A 341 -6.69 2.62 -23.85
N ALA A 342 -7.84 2.73 -23.20
CA ALA A 342 -8.91 1.76 -23.32
C ALA A 342 -9.41 1.65 -24.76
N GLU A 343 -9.61 2.79 -25.45
CA GLU A 343 -10.00 2.83 -26.86
C GLU A 343 -8.94 2.20 -27.77
N LYS A 344 -7.65 2.53 -27.56
CA LYS A 344 -6.53 1.91 -28.31
C LYS A 344 -6.46 0.41 -28.07
N ARG A 345 -6.69 -0.06 -26.84
CA ARG A 345 -6.76 -1.50 -26.50
C ARG A 345 -7.94 -2.18 -27.19
N ALA A 346 -9.10 -1.54 -27.24
CA ALA A 346 -10.27 -2.05 -27.94
C ALA A 346 -10.00 -2.18 -29.46
N LYS A 347 -9.46 -1.13 -30.10
CA LYS A 347 -9.06 -1.17 -31.52
C LYS A 347 -8.00 -2.25 -31.81
N LYS A 348 -6.99 -2.40 -30.95
CA LYS A 348 -6.01 -3.50 -31.08
C LYS A 348 -6.65 -4.87 -30.90
N ALA A 349 -7.61 -5.03 -29.99
CA ALA A 349 -8.32 -6.29 -29.79
C ALA A 349 -9.17 -6.67 -31.00
N THR A 350 -9.89 -5.72 -31.62
CA THR A 350 -10.66 -5.99 -32.84
C THR A 350 -9.75 -6.37 -34.01
N LEU A 351 -8.63 -5.64 -34.20
CA LEU A 351 -7.63 -5.97 -35.22
C LEU A 351 -7.01 -7.35 -35.00
N ARG A 352 -6.66 -7.71 -33.75
CA ARG A 352 -6.16 -9.07 -33.43
C ARG A 352 -7.16 -10.16 -33.81
N ALA A 353 -8.44 -9.96 -33.50
CA ALA A 353 -9.49 -10.92 -33.85
C ALA A 353 -9.64 -11.08 -35.38
N TRP A 354 -9.52 -9.99 -36.13
CA TRP A 354 -9.51 -10.03 -37.59
C TRP A 354 -8.26 -10.72 -38.15
N SER A 355 -7.07 -10.38 -37.65
CA SER A 355 -5.82 -11.03 -38.03
C SER A 355 -5.84 -12.53 -37.77
N TRP A 356 -6.41 -12.96 -36.63
CA TRP A 356 -6.60 -14.38 -36.33
C TRP A 356 -7.48 -15.08 -37.37
N LYS A 357 -8.61 -14.47 -37.75
CA LYS A 357 -9.49 -15.01 -38.80
C LYS A 357 -8.77 -15.12 -40.15
N ILE A 358 -7.98 -14.11 -40.53
CA ILE A 358 -7.19 -14.13 -41.77
C ILE A 358 -6.15 -15.25 -41.72
N MET A 359 -5.40 -15.39 -40.62
CA MET A 359 -4.41 -16.46 -40.46
C MET A 359 -5.05 -17.85 -40.52
N ALA A 360 -6.17 -18.06 -39.82
CA ALA A 360 -6.91 -19.32 -39.84
C ALA A 360 -7.45 -19.65 -41.24
N GLY A 361 -8.02 -18.66 -41.93
CA GLY A 361 -8.49 -18.81 -43.31
C GLY A 361 -7.37 -19.18 -44.27
N SER A 362 -6.25 -18.45 -44.24
CA SER A 362 -5.07 -18.75 -45.07
C SER A 362 -4.50 -20.14 -44.80
N PHE A 363 -4.44 -20.55 -43.52
CA PHE A 363 -3.98 -21.88 -43.15
C PHE A 363 -4.86 -22.98 -43.74
N ILE A 364 -6.19 -22.84 -43.64
CA ILE A 364 -7.16 -23.78 -44.22
C ILE A 364 -7.01 -23.83 -45.74
N THR A 365 -6.86 -22.68 -46.41
CA THR A 365 -6.66 -22.63 -47.87
C THR A 365 -5.38 -23.36 -48.27
N VAL A 366 -4.26 -23.12 -47.59
CA VAL A 366 -2.99 -23.81 -47.88
C VAL A 366 -3.10 -25.32 -47.65
N ALA A 367 -3.74 -25.75 -46.56
CA ALA A 367 -3.97 -27.16 -46.28
C ALA A 367 -4.87 -27.83 -47.34
N PHE A 368 -5.93 -27.15 -47.78
CA PHE A 368 -6.80 -27.63 -48.86
C PHE A 368 -6.04 -27.77 -50.18
N LEU A 369 -5.21 -26.79 -50.54
CA LEU A 369 -4.35 -26.83 -51.73
C LEU A 369 -3.38 -28.00 -51.68
N ALA A 370 -2.70 -28.21 -50.54
CA ALA A 370 -1.78 -29.32 -50.35
C ALA A 370 -2.49 -30.67 -50.51
N LEU A 371 -3.67 -30.83 -49.91
CA LEU A 371 -4.47 -32.05 -50.03
C LEU A 371 -4.95 -32.29 -51.47
N PHE A 372 -5.38 -31.24 -52.16
CA PHE A 372 -5.77 -31.31 -53.56
C PHE A 372 -4.60 -31.74 -54.46
N LEU A 373 -3.40 -31.19 -54.24
CA LEU A 373 -2.18 -31.58 -54.95
C LEU A 373 -1.79 -33.03 -54.68
N VAL A 374 -1.95 -33.53 -53.46
CA VAL A 374 -1.73 -34.95 -53.12
C VAL A 374 -2.72 -35.84 -53.87
N LEU A 375 -4.01 -35.49 -53.93
CA LEU A 375 -5.01 -36.24 -54.69
C LEU A 375 -4.67 -36.28 -56.19
N LEU A 376 -4.26 -35.15 -56.77
CA LEU A 376 -3.81 -35.11 -58.16
C LEU A 376 -2.55 -35.96 -58.39
N SER A 377 -1.61 -35.95 -57.45
CA SER A 377 -0.40 -36.79 -57.49
C SER A 377 -0.75 -38.28 -57.46
N ILE A 378 -1.70 -38.69 -56.60
CA ILE A 378 -2.20 -40.07 -56.54
C ILE A 378 -2.87 -40.46 -57.87
N GLN A 379 -3.75 -39.62 -58.41
CA GLN A 379 -4.39 -39.89 -59.71
C GLN A 379 -3.36 -40.05 -60.84
N ARG A 380 -2.33 -39.19 -60.88
CA ARG A 380 -1.24 -39.28 -61.85
C ARG A 380 -0.46 -40.59 -61.71
N ASN A 381 -0.10 -40.98 -60.49
CA ASN A 381 0.64 -42.22 -60.25
C ASN A 381 -0.19 -43.46 -60.60
N ILE A 382 -1.49 -43.48 -60.30
CA ILE A 382 -2.39 -44.57 -60.69
C ILE A 382 -2.46 -44.68 -62.22
N LYS A 383 -2.58 -43.55 -62.94
CA LYS A 383 -2.59 -43.53 -64.41
C LYS A 383 -1.29 -44.10 -64.98
N MET A 384 -0.14 -43.67 -64.46
CA MET A 384 1.18 -44.16 -64.89
C MET A 384 1.37 -45.66 -64.62
N MET A 385 0.96 -46.15 -63.44
CA MET A 385 0.97 -47.58 -63.11
C MET A 385 0.08 -48.40 -64.06
N ARG A 386 -1.08 -47.86 -64.44
CA ARG A 386 -2.00 -48.50 -65.38
C ARG A 386 -1.40 -48.59 -66.79
N GLU A 387 -0.73 -47.54 -67.24
CA GLU A 387 -0.02 -47.50 -68.52
C GLU A 387 1.15 -48.49 -68.55
N LEU A 388 1.96 -48.55 -67.49
CA LEU A 388 3.06 -49.53 -67.36
C LEU A 388 2.56 -50.98 -67.31
N ALA A 389 1.44 -51.23 -66.62
CA ALA A 389 0.83 -52.56 -66.55
C ALA A 389 0.23 -53.01 -67.90
N MET A 390 -0.19 -52.08 -68.75
CA MET A 390 -0.65 -52.38 -70.11
C MET A 390 0.48 -52.48 -71.14
N ALA A 391 1.66 -51.90 -70.86
CA ALA A 391 2.85 -52.03 -71.71
C ALA A 391 3.61 -53.36 -71.49
N ASN A 392 3.39 -54.04 -70.36
CA ASN A 392 3.96 -55.36 -70.02
C ASN A 392 3.01 -56.53 -70.32
N LYS A 393 1.91 -56.29 -71.04
CA LYS A 393 1.08 -57.31 -71.70
C LYS A 393 1.31 -57.19 -73.19
#